data_AF-A0A1Y1XPC3-F1
#
_entry.id   AF-A0A1Y1XPC3-F1
#
_cell.length_a   1.000
_cell.length_b   1.000
_cell.length_c   1.000
_cell.angle_alpha   90.00
_cell.angle_beta   90.00
_cell.angle_gamma   90.00
#
_symmetry.space_group_name_H-M   'P 1'
#
loop_
_entity.id
_entity.type
_entity.pdbx_description
1 polymer ?
#
loop_
_entity_poly.entity_id
_entity_poly.type
_entity_poly.pdbx_seq_one_letter_code
_entity_poly.pdbx_strand_id
1 'polypeptide(L)'
;LRPDAREATFLRSKLVCDMHNRLGLPSISANYAQLYVNDEYMGFYILLDSIKLSWVEFEYGDKDSTTLYQCKNMNNNLTVKTSSTGCVNENEDVTDNSEWVELLTALDAAQSAEDIEDIFDVDQFLTEIAYEYLAGSWDHYLNFGHNFYMYKPKDDKWKFLLYDFDGEIGQDVSMGAGGFGFGQQQSTKKNTDYPSYSFEEWTKQRHLIDILILNNSTRFDNIVKKFVTDVFNPATLFPHIDELKEFIRPYVELDKTPDENGKYPGKLNESANDYSLAQWDANCEYTMIRSAQNSKAYGLKHWILSKYRYICKTYDMECDEKYLDENYEYSIDEELDISGEEETFGPPGGQGGQGGFPGGPGGQGDAPNTPPKDKDTTSQKYKCWVEQYGYPCCNEENSKLVYDTDEEGDWGYDFEKGEWCGITPYTEYTDDEECWSEEYGYKCCKNCYVYETDDLGKWGYDFDKEEWCGIQSYCKSK
;
A
#
# COMPACT_ATOMS: atom_id res chain seq x y z
N LEU A 1 11.90 11.34 9.94
CA LEU A 1 13.04 10.47 10.30
C LEU A 1 12.54 9.03 10.34
N ARG A 2 13.07 8.16 9.48
CA ARG A 2 12.60 6.78 9.32
C ARG A 2 13.76 5.79 9.50
N PRO A 3 13.56 4.68 10.23
CA PRO A 3 14.56 3.62 10.33
C PRO A 3 14.66 2.78 9.05
N ASP A 4 13.65 2.85 8.17
CA ASP A 4 13.50 2.04 6.95
C ASP A 4 13.82 0.55 7.14
N ALA A 5 13.43 0.00 8.30
CA ALA A 5 13.75 -1.36 8.72
C ALA A 5 13.17 -2.48 7.82
N ARG A 6 12.28 -2.14 6.88
CA ARG A 6 11.78 -3.08 5.86
C ARG A 6 12.88 -3.47 4.87
N GLU A 7 13.79 -2.55 4.58
CA GLU A 7 14.74 -2.68 3.48
C GLU A 7 16.19 -2.74 3.98
N ALA A 8 17.05 -3.46 3.26
CA ALA A 8 18.37 -3.83 3.77
C ALA A 8 19.50 -2.84 3.48
N THR A 9 19.27 -1.80 2.68
CA THR A 9 20.33 -1.00 2.03
C THR A 9 20.45 0.42 2.56
N PHE A 10 19.38 0.99 3.13
CA PHE A 10 19.22 2.44 3.38
C PHE A 10 19.32 3.31 2.11
N LEU A 11 19.24 2.71 0.92
CA LEU A 11 19.43 3.41 -0.34
C LEU A 11 18.14 3.58 -1.13
N ARG A 12 17.10 2.74 -0.93
CA ARG A 12 15.92 2.74 -1.80
C ARG A 12 15.21 4.08 -1.81
N SER A 13 14.81 4.57 -0.64
CA SER A 13 14.17 5.88 -0.49
C SER A 13 15.04 7.01 -1.05
N LYS A 14 16.36 6.97 -0.84
CA LYS A 14 17.30 7.98 -1.35
C LYS A 14 17.38 7.98 -2.88
N LEU A 15 17.55 6.81 -3.47
CA LEU A 15 17.64 6.63 -4.92
C LEU A 15 16.36 7.09 -5.59
N VAL A 16 15.20 6.73 -5.05
CA VAL A 16 13.91 7.15 -5.59
C VAL A 16 13.79 8.67 -5.59
N CYS A 17 14.04 9.33 -4.45
CA CYS A 17 14.00 10.80 -4.39
C CYS A 17 14.98 11.46 -5.36
N ASP A 18 16.20 10.91 -5.50
CA ASP A 18 17.20 11.44 -6.43
C ASP A 18 16.82 11.27 -7.90
N MET A 19 16.16 10.16 -8.25
CA MET A 19 15.63 9.95 -9.59
C MET A 19 14.55 10.98 -9.93
N HIS A 20 13.62 11.23 -9.01
CA HIS A 20 12.58 12.26 -9.18
C HIS A 20 13.20 13.66 -9.33
N ASN A 21 14.14 14.02 -8.45
CA ASN A 21 14.86 15.28 -8.51
C ASN A 21 15.62 15.47 -9.84
N ARG A 22 16.25 14.40 -10.35
CA ARG A 22 16.95 14.42 -11.65
C ARG A 22 16.00 14.64 -12.82
N LEU A 23 14.76 14.15 -12.74
CA LEU A 23 13.72 14.36 -13.74
C LEU A 23 13.01 15.71 -13.59
N GLY A 24 13.26 16.44 -12.50
CA GLY A 24 12.54 17.68 -12.19
C GLY A 24 11.09 17.45 -11.78
N LEU A 25 10.77 16.24 -11.29
CA LEU A 25 9.44 15.93 -10.74
C LEU A 25 9.30 16.56 -9.36
N PRO A 26 8.13 17.13 -9.01
CA PRO A 26 7.85 17.54 -7.64
C PRO A 26 7.81 16.30 -6.75
N SER A 27 8.78 16.16 -5.85
CA SER A 27 8.90 14.99 -4.98
C SER A 27 9.54 15.39 -3.66
N ILE A 28 9.38 14.52 -2.66
CA ILE A 28 10.08 14.63 -1.39
C ILE A 28 11.58 14.37 -1.56
N SER A 29 12.39 14.97 -0.69
CA SER A 29 13.82 14.69 -0.63
C SER A 29 14.17 13.75 0.51
N ALA A 30 15.24 12.97 0.31
CA ALA A 30 15.81 12.07 1.30
C ALA A 30 17.28 12.44 1.57
N ASN A 31 17.69 12.32 2.82
CA ASN A 31 19.08 12.38 3.27
C ASN A 31 19.27 11.45 4.49
N TYR A 32 20.41 11.51 5.15
CA TYR A 32 20.76 10.63 6.25
C TYR A 32 20.94 11.40 7.56
N ALA A 33 20.69 10.73 8.69
CA ALA A 33 20.95 11.28 10.01
C ALA A 33 21.41 10.19 10.99
N GLN A 34 22.38 10.53 11.84
CA GLN A 34 22.66 9.79 13.05
C GLN A 34 21.80 10.34 14.18
N LEU A 35 21.02 9.49 14.84
CA LEU A 35 20.17 9.91 15.95
C LEU A 35 20.86 9.68 17.28
N TYR A 36 20.82 10.68 18.15
CA TYR A 36 21.23 10.57 19.55
C TYR A 36 20.10 11.03 20.46
N VAL A 37 19.78 10.26 21.49
CA VAL A 37 18.80 10.62 22.51
C VAL A 37 19.48 10.55 23.88
N ASN A 38 19.58 11.68 24.58
CA ASN A 38 20.31 11.78 25.86
C ASN A 38 21.76 11.26 25.78
N ASP A 39 22.50 11.67 24.75
CA ASP A 39 23.87 11.22 24.44
C ASP A 39 24.02 9.72 24.11
N GLU A 40 22.92 8.97 24.01
CA GLU A 40 22.90 7.58 23.56
C GLU A 40 22.70 7.51 22.05
N TYR A 41 23.55 6.76 21.35
CA TYR A 41 23.42 6.55 19.91
C TYR A 41 22.24 5.62 19.60
N MET A 42 21.27 6.13 18.88
CA MET A 42 20.03 5.44 18.54
C MET A 42 20.06 4.84 17.13
N GLY A 43 21.15 4.97 16.37
CA GLY A 43 21.28 4.34 15.05
C GLY A 43 21.32 5.31 13.89
N PHE A 44 21.35 4.72 12.69
CA PHE A 44 21.42 5.41 11.41
C PHE A 44 20.05 5.42 10.73
N TYR A 45 19.59 6.60 10.33
CA TYR A 45 18.22 6.83 9.86
C TYR A 45 18.19 7.57 8.53
N ILE A 46 17.10 7.39 7.80
CA ILE A 46 16.74 8.20 6.64
C ILE A 46 15.94 9.42 7.10
N LEU A 47 16.46 10.60 6.78
CA LEU A 47 15.76 11.87 6.91
C LEU A 47 15.01 12.15 5.60
N LEU A 48 13.71 11.87 5.60
CA LEU A 48 12.81 12.05 4.47
C LEU A 48 11.86 13.22 4.77
N ASP A 49 11.60 14.06 3.76
CA ASP A 49 10.51 15.04 3.84
C ASP A 49 9.16 14.35 4.02
N SER A 50 8.20 15.07 4.57
CA SER A 50 6.80 14.64 4.63
C SER A 50 5.96 15.67 3.91
N ILE A 51 5.13 15.20 2.97
CA ILE A 51 4.20 16.06 2.24
C ILE A 51 3.12 16.52 3.23
N LYS A 52 3.30 17.72 3.76
CA LYS A 52 2.41 18.41 4.69
C LYS A 52 2.25 19.86 4.23
N LEU A 53 1.36 20.61 4.86
CA LEU A 53 1.18 22.04 4.57
C LEU A 53 2.50 22.84 4.62
N SER A 54 3.44 22.49 5.51
CA SER A 54 4.76 23.12 5.56
C SER A 54 5.64 22.82 4.34
N TRP A 55 5.51 21.62 3.76
CA TRP A 55 6.22 21.27 2.52
C TRP A 55 5.61 22.01 1.34
N VAL A 56 4.27 22.08 1.27
CA VAL A 56 3.57 22.86 0.25
C VAL A 56 3.87 24.37 0.36
N GLU A 57 3.98 24.91 1.58
CA GLU A 57 4.45 26.29 1.81
C GLU A 57 5.86 26.50 1.25
N PHE A 58 6.76 25.55 1.48
CA PHE A 58 8.15 25.65 1.03
C PHE A 58 8.27 25.57 -0.50
N GLU A 59 7.62 24.59 -1.13
CA GLU A 59 7.74 24.34 -2.57
C GLU A 59 6.89 25.29 -3.42
N TYR A 60 5.70 25.65 -2.94
CA TYR A 60 4.70 26.38 -3.73
C TYR A 60 4.28 27.73 -3.12
N GLY A 61 4.73 28.04 -1.90
CA GLY A 61 4.26 29.25 -1.20
C GLY A 61 2.79 29.17 -0.76
N ASP A 62 2.20 27.97 -0.68
CA ASP A 62 0.80 27.76 -0.36
C ASP A 62 0.59 27.15 1.03
N LYS A 63 0.76 27.98 2.06
CA LYS A 63 0.68 27.57 3.47
C LYS A 63 -0.70 27.07 3.92
N ASP A 64 -1.74 27.76 3.50
CA ASP A 64 -3.12 27.51 3.94
C ASP A 64 -3.89 26.71 2.89
N SER A 65 -3.19 25.79 2.22
CA SER A 65 -3.74 25.03 1.10
C SER A 65 -5.02 24.31 1.50
N THR A 66 -5.99 24.28 0.58
CA THR A 66 -7.26 23.56 0.73
C THR A 66 -7.36 22.34 -0.18
N THR A 67 -6.31 22.05 -0.94
CA THR A 67 -6.33 21.08 -2.05
C THR A 67 -5.28 19.97 -1.90
N LEU A 68 -4.67 19.81 -0.72
CA LEU A 68 -3.73 18.74 -0.44
C LEU A 68 -4.44 17.55 0.21
N TYR A 69 -4.58 16.45 -0.53
CA TYR A 69 -5.25 15.23 -0.07
C TYR A 69 -4.27 14.07 0.03
N GLN A 70 -4.20 13.42 1.20
CA GLN A 70 -3.42 12.21 1.44
C GLN A 70 -4.27 10.96 1.20
N CYS A 71 -3.82 10.09 0.30
CA CYS A 71 -4.41 8.77 0.06
C CYS A 71 -3.60 7.71 0.81
N LYS A 72 -3.76 7.72 2.14
CA LYS A 72 -2.99 6.88 3.07
C LYS A 72 -3.50 5.44 3.17
N ASN A 73 -4.75 5.16 2.84
CA ASN A 73 -5.27 3.78 2.95
C ASN A 73 -5.16 3.07 1.61
N MET A 74 -5.12 1.74 1.63
CA MET A 74 -5.15 0.94 0.40
C MET A 74 -6.51 1.08 -0.33
N ASN A 75 -6.51 0.72 -1.62
CA ASN A 75 -7.63 0.70 -2.54
C ASN A 75 -8.15 2.09 -2.98
N ASN A 76 -7.31 3.12 -2.89
CA ASN A 76 -7.56 4.41 -3.53
C ASN A 76 -7.26 4.35 -5.03
N ASN A 77 -8.30 4.37 -5.86
CA ASN A 77 -8.20 4.26 -7.32
C ASN A 77 -8.47 5.57 -8.06
N LEU A 78 -8.44 6.71 -7.36
CA LEU A 78 -8.79 8.03 -7.90
C LEU A 78 -10.19 8.07 -8.52
N THR A 79 -11.13 7.33 -7.91
CA THR A 79 -12.55 7.34 -8.26
C THR A 79 -13.38 7.96 -7.15
N VAL A 80 -14.56 8.49 -7.46
CA VAL A 80 -15.49 9.00 -6.44
C VAL A 80 -15.79 7.92 -5.41
N LYS A 81 -16.01 6.68 -5.87
CA LYS A 81 -16.34 5.54 -5.00
C LYS A 81 -15.26 5.25 -3.94
N THR A 82 -13.99 5.35 -4.30
CA THR A 82 -12.88 4.89 -3.45
C THR A 82 -12.15 6.01 -2.76
N SER A 83 -11.98 7.15 -3.44
CA SER A 83 -11.06 8.20 -3.01
C SER A 83 -11.76 9.44 -2.45
N SER A 84 -13.09 9.58 -2.59
CA SER A 84 -13.83 10.69 -1.96
C SER A 84 -13.72 10.69 -0.43
N THR A 85 -13.68 9.50 0.17
CA THR A 85 -13.47 9.28 1.62
C THR A 85 -12.17 8.55 1.93
N GLY A 86 -11.57 7.86 0.95
CA GLY A 86 -10.31 7.14 1.12
C GLY A 86 -9.07 8.05 1.11
N CYS A 87 -9.21 9.29 0.64
CA CYS A 87 -8.19 10.32 0.70
C CYS A 87 -8.68 11.49 1.57
N VAL A 88 -7.85 11.95 2.49
CA VAL A 88 -8.20 12.96 3.50
C VAL A 88 -7.38 14.22 3.29
N ASN A 89 -8.00 15.39 3.45
CA ASN A 89 -7.30 16.67 3.36
C ASN A 89 -6.28 16.80 4.50
N GLU A 90 -5.05 17.23 4.19
CA GLU A 90 -4.01 17.49 5.20
C GLU A 90 -4.30 18.74 6.03
N ASN A 91 -5.17 19.63 5.55
CA ASN A 91 -5.69 20.74 6.31
C ASN A 91 -6.98 20.32 7.03
N GLU A 92 -6.86 20.00 8.32
CA GLU A 92 -7.98 19.57 9.16
C GLU A 92 -9.11 20.62 9.29
N ASP A 93 -8.82 21.90 9.01
CA ASP A 93 -9.82 22.97 9.01
C ASP A 93 -10.72 22.96 7.75
N VAL A 94 -10.35 22.18 6.72
CA VAL A 94 -11.09 22.08 5.46
C VAL A 94 -12.16 21.01 5.57
N THR A 95 -13.42 21.45 5.63
CA THR A 95 -14.59 20.56 5.64
C THR A 95 -15.27 20.46 4.27
N ASP A 96 -15.01 21.40 3.37
CA ASP A 96 -15.55 21.40 2.01
C ASP A 96 -14.64 20.62 1.07
N ASN A 97 -15.13 19.48 0.58
CA ASN A 97 -14.43 18.62 -0.36
C ASN A 97 -15.02 18.68 -1.78
N SER A 98 -15.83 19.70 -2.10
CA SER A 98 -16.49 19.83 -3.41
C SER A 98 -15.50 19.81 -4.57
N GLU A 99 -14.41 20.59 -4.52
CA GLU A 99 -13.40 20.63 -5.58
C GLU A 99 -12.69 19.27 -5.76
N TRP A 100 -12.50 18.52 -4.68
CA TRP A 100 -11.94 17.17 -4.73
C TRP A 100 -12.90 16.18 -5.38
N VAL A 101 -14.17 16.22 -5.00
CA VAL A 101 -15.21 15.37 -5.60
C VAL A 101 -15.44 15.74 -7.07
N GLU A 102 -15.34 17.02 -7.45
CA GLU A 102 -15.40 17.48 -8.83
C GLU A 102 -14.26 16.90 -9.68
N LEU A 103 -13.01 16.92 -9.17
CA LEU A 103 -11.90 16.23 -9.83
C LEU A 103 -12.21 14.75 -10.01
N LEU A 104 -12.56 14.03 -8.94
CA LEU A 104 -12.80 12.58 -9.00
C LEU A 104 -13.94 12.25 -9.97
N THR A 105 -14.98 13.07 -10.02
CA THR A 105 -16.10 12.91 -10.97
C THR A 105 -15.63 13.09 -12.41
N ALA A 106 -14.76 14.07 -12.67
CA ALA A 106 -14.18 14.27 -13.99
C ALA A 106 -13.25 13.10 -14.39
N LEU A 107 -12.42 12.60 -13.46
CA LEU A 107 -11.56 11.44 -13.67
C LEU A 107 -12.38 10.17 -13.95
N ASP A 108 -13.49 9.94 -13.24
CA ASP A 108 -14.39 8.79 -13.45
C ASP A 108 -15.15 8.85 -14.78
N ALA A 109 -15.47 10.05 -15.26
CA ALA A 109 -16.22 10.24 -16.50
C ALA A 109 -15.33 10.23 -17.75
N ALA A 110 -14.03 10.50 -17.59
CA ALA A 110 -13.07 10.64 -18.69
C ALA A 110 -13.04 9.42 -19.60
N GLN A 111 -12.95 9.63 -20.91
CA GLN A 111 -12.79 8.54 -21.89
C GLN A 111 -11.42 8.63 -22.60
N SER A 112 -10.74 9.77 -22.49
CA SER A 112 -9.38 9.97 -22.96
C SER A 112 -8.61 11.00 -22.12
N ALA A 113 -7.33 11.19 -22.41
CA ALA A 113 -6.50 12.20 -21.75
C ALA A 113 -7.06 13.62 -21.96
N GLU A 114 -7.54 13.93 -23.17
CA GLU A 114 -8.05 15.26 -23.53
C GLU A 114 -9.22 15.72 -22.66
N ASP A 115 -9.98 14.80 -22.06
CA ASP A 115 -11.10 15.13 -21.18
C ASP A 115 -10.65 15.72 -19.83
N ILE A 116 -9.41 15.45 -19.40
CA ILE A 116 -8.91 15.77 -18.05
C ILE A 116 -7.61 16.57 -18.07
N GLU A 117 -6.94 16.69 -19.21
CA GLU A 117 -5.66 17.39 -19.33
C GLU A 117 -5.69 18.85 -18.91
N ASP A 118 -6.83 19.54 -19.00
CA ASP A 118 -6.94 20.93 -18.57
C ASP A 118 -6.97 21.09 -17.04
N ILE A 119 -7.27 20.03 -16.29
CA ILE A 119 -7.43 20.05 -14.83
C ILE A 119 -6.43 19.14 -14.09
N PHE A 120 -5.87 18.13 -14.75
CA PHE A 120 -4.96 17.14 -14.19
C PHE A 120 -3.70 17.04 -15.03
N ASP A 121 -2.53 17.02 -14.37
CA ASP A 121 -1.23 16.93 -15.03
C ASP A 121 -0.95 15.49 -15.49
N VAL A 122 -1.54 15.12 -16.63
CA VAL A 122 -1.49 13.76 -17.19
C VAL A 122 -0.06 13.31 -17.47
N ASP A 123 0.83 14.18 -17.96
CA ASP A 123 2.23 13.82 -18.23
C ASP A 123 2.99 13.55 -16.94
N GLN A 124 2.78 14.36 -15.90
CA GLN A 124 3.38 14.13 -14.60
C GLN A 124 2.88 12.81 -14.02
N PHE A 125 1.57 12.56 -14.03
CA PHE A 125 1.00 11.28 -13.60
C PHE A 125 1.60 10.09 -14.37
N LEU A 126 1.64 10.14 -15.69
CA LEU A 126 2.21 9.05 -16.50
C LEU A 126 3.71 8.83 -16.22
N THR A 127 4.44 9.88 -15.81
CA THR A 127 5.84 9.75 -15.42
C THR A 127 5.99 9.05 -14.05
N GLU A 128 5.13 9.36 -13.09
CA GLU A 128 5.06 8.63 -11.79
C GLU A 128 4.66 7.16 -12.00
N ILE A 129 3.70 6.90 -12.90
CA ILE A 129 3.32 5.52 -13.26
C ILE A 129 4.46 4.77 -13.96
N ALA A 130 5.24 5.46 -14.80
CA ALA A 130 6.42 4.87 -15.43
C ALA A 130 7.48 4.53 -14.37
N TYR A 131 7.67 5.41 -13.37
CA TYR A 131 8.50 5.13 -12.21
C TYR A 131 8.02 3.88 -11.47
N GLU A 132 6.74 3.81 -11.06
CA GLU A 132 6.21 2.67 -10.30
C GLU A 132 6.45 1.35 -11.05
N TYR A 133 6.24 1.33 -12.37
CA TYR A 133 6.48 0.16 -13.20
C TYR A 133 7.96 -0.24 -13.28
N LEU A 134 8.87 0.73 -13.42
CA LEU A 134 10.32 0.48 -13.50
C LEU A 134 10.89 0.04 -12.14
N ALA A 135 10.43 0.65 -11.05
CA ALA A 135 10.85 0.32 -9.69
C ALA A 135 10.29 -1.03 -9.20
N GLY A 136 9.25 -1.57 -9.85
CA GLY A 136 8.53 -2.72 -9.31
C GLY A 136 7.73 -2.34 -8.08
N SER A 137 7.15 -1.13 -8.09
CA SER A 137 6.35 -0.63 -6.99
C SER A 137 5.03 -1.37 -6.89
N TRP A 138 4.77 -1.88 -5.69
CA TRP A 138 3.56 -2.64 -5.39
C TRP A 138 2.67 -1.98 -4.33
N ASP A 139 3.24 -1.15 -3.45
CA ASP A 139 2.53 -0.47 -2.37
C ASP A 139 2.04 0.94 -2.76
N HIS A 140 2.06 1.25 -4.06
CA HIS A 140 1.60 2.51 -4.62
C HIS A 140 0.37 2.31 -5.53
N TYR A 141 0.11 3.23 -6.46
CA TYR A 141 -1.14 3.31 -7.20
C TYR A 141 -1.39 2.10 -8.12
N LEU A 142 -0.37 1.60 -8.83
CA LEU A 142 -0.52 0.51 -9.81
C LEU A 142 -1.05 -0.80 -9.22
N ASN A 143 -0.83 -1.05 -7.94
CA ASN A 143 -1.16 -2.33 -7.31
C ASN A 143 -2.08 -2.16 -6.12
N PHE A 144 -1.67 -1.43 -5.10
CA PHE A 144 -2.44 -1.33 -3.86
C PHE A 144 -3.33 -0.09 -3.80
N GLY A 145 -3.13 0.91 -4.66
CA GLY A 145 -3.90 2.16 -4.59
C GLY A 145 -3.62 2.86 -3.26
N HIS A 146 -2.34 3.12 -2.96
CA HIS A 146 -1.86 3.47 -1.63
C HIS A 146 -0.67 4.44 -1.75
N ASN A 147 -0.28 5.08 -0.64
CA ASN A 147 0.94 5.88 -0.53
C ASN A 147 1.13 7.01 -1.57
N PHE A 148 0.07 7.75 -1.87
CA PHE A 148 0.19 8.95 -2.70
C PHE A 148 -0.62 10.13 -2.14
N TYR A 149 -0.32 11.30 -2.67
CA TYR A 149 -1.05 12.54 -2.45
C TYR A 149 -1.61 13.07 -3.76
N MET A 150 -2.72 13.80 -3.67
CA MET A 150 -3.19 14.69 -4.72
C MET A 150 -3.07 16.12 -4.25
N TYR A 151 -2.52 16.99 -5.09
CA TYR A 151 -2.35 18.40 -4.75
C TYR A 151 -2.62 19.30 -5.96
N LYS A 152 -3.37 20.38 -5.77
CA LYS A 152 -3.56 21.42 -6.80
C LYS A 152 -2.95 22.74 -6.35
N PRO A 153 -1.80 23.14 -6.92
CA PRO A 153 -1.29 24.50 -6.72
C PRO A 153 -2.24 25.56 -7.26
N LYS A 154 -2.14 26.79 -6.73
CA LYS A 154 -2.91 27.94 -7.23
C LYS A 154 -2.64 28.17 -8.72
N ASP A 155 -3.72 28.31 -9.49
CA ASP A 155 -3.70 28.55 -10.94
C ASP A 155 -2.95 27.47 -11.75
N ASP A 156 -2.83 26.24 -11.22
CA ASP A 156 -2.22 25.08 -11.87
C ASP A 156 -3.17 23.87 -11.85
N LYS A 157 -2.73 22.78 -12.48
CA LYS A 157 -3.43 21.50 -12.54
C LYS A 157 -3.17 20.67 -11.28
N TRP A 158 -4.08 19.73 -11.02
CA TRP A 158 -3.87 18.68 -10.03
C TRP A 158 -2.64 17.84 -10.37
N LYS A 159 -1.83 17.54 -9.36
CA LYS A 159 -0.60 16.76 -9.43
C LYS A 159 -0.72 15.55 -8.53
N PHE A 160 -0.05 14.46 -8.91
CA PHE A 160 -0.03 13.19 -8.22
C PHE A 160 1.36 12.99 -7.59
N LEU A 161 1.47 12.90 -6.27
CA LEU A 161 2.77 12.91 -5.57
C LEU A 161 2.95 11.62 -4.77
N LEU A 162 3.99 10.85 -5.07
CA LEU A 162 4.30 9.62 -4.35
C LEU A 162 5.08 9.89 -3.05
N TYR A 163 4.92 9.00 -2.05
CA TYR A 163 5.72 9.00 -0.83
C TYR A 163 5.84 7.57 -0.28
N ASP A 164 6.75 7.33 0.66
CA ASP A 164 6.96 6.00 1.28
C ASP A 164 7.60 4.96 0.34
N PHE A 165 8.91 5.08 0.16
CA PHE A 165 9.68 4.37 -0.86
C PHE A 165 10.51 3.18 -0.32
N ASP A 166 10.13 2.62 0.84
CA ASP A 166 10.87 1.51 1.46
C ASP A 166 10.69 0.18 0.69
N GLY A 167 9.56 0.01 0.00
CA GLY A 167 9.20 -1.17 -0.81
C GLY A 167 9.64 -1.14 -2.28
N GLU A 168 10.58 -0.26 -2.63
CA GLU A 168 10.92 0.04 -4.03
C GLU A 168 12.15 -0.72 -4.55
N ILE A 169 12.35 -0.71 -5.89
CA ILE A 169 13.54 -1.28 -6.56
C ILE A 169 13.74 -2.75 -6.16
N GLY A 170 12.72 -3.57 -6.43
CA GLY A 170 12.80 -5.02 -6.24
C GLY A 170 12.65 -5.51 -4.79
N GLN A 171 12.15 -4.69 -3.88
CA GLN A 171 11.84 -5.10 -2.52
C GLN A 171 10.43 -5.70 -2.42
N ASP A 172 10.29 -6.92 -1.91
CA ASP A 172 9.00 -7.56 -1.61
C ASP A 172 8.03 -7.66 -2.82
N VAL A 173 8.55 -7.68 -4.05
CA VAL A 173 7.76 -7.53 -5.30
C VAL A 173 6.64 -8.55 -5.51
N SER A 174 6.75 -9.72 -4.88
CA SER A 174 5.71 -10.74 -4.93
C SER A 174 4.41 -10.33 -4.23
N MET A 175 4.45 -9.34 -3.34
CA MET A 175 3.29 -8.72 -2.72
C MET A 175 2.34 -8.09 -3.76
N GLY A 176 2.90 -7.45 -4.80
CA GLY A 176 2.12 -6.85 -5.89
C GLY A 176 1.76 -7.84 -6.98
N ALA A 177 2.76 -8.54 -7.52
CA ALA A 177 2.62 -9.36 -8.72
C ALA A 177 1.96 -10.73 -8.50
N GLY A 178 2.02 -11.27 -7.28
CA GLY A 178 1.54 -12.62 -6.97
C GLY A 178 0.05 -12.72 -6.60
N GLY A 179 -0.66 -11.59 -6.48
CA GLY A 179 -2.04 -11.57 -5.95
C GLY A 179 -2.10 -11.82 -4.44
N PHE A 180 -0.96 -11.80 -3.74
CA PHE A 180 -0.87 -11.93 -2.28
C PHE A 180 -1.14 -10.60 -1.58
N GLY A 181 -2.16 -9.86 -2.04
CA GLY A 181 -2.78 -8.85 -1.19
C GLY A 181 -3.42 -9.54 0.02
N PHE A 182 -3.43 -8.88 1.17
CA PHE A 182 -4.12 -9.36 2.37
C PHE A 182 -5.55 -9.81 2.01
N GLY A 183 -5.77 -11.12 1.89
CA GLY A 183 -7.08 -11.72 1.61
C GLY A 183 -7.43 -12.05 0.14
N GLN A 184 -6.52 -11.95 -0.84
CA GLN A 184 -6.82 -12.40 -2.22
C GLN A 184 -6.24 -13.78 -2.55
N GLN A 185 -7.05 -14.56 -3.28
CA GLN A 185 -6.72 -15.89 -3.78
C GLN A 185 -5.48 -15.82 -4.68
N GLN A 186 -4.53 -16.74 -4.48
CA GLN A 186 -3.32 -16.91 -5.28
C GLN A 186 -3.57 -16.64 -6.77
N SER A 187 -2.86 -15.67 -7.33
CA SER A 187 -2.80 -15.58 -8.78
C SER A 187 -2.12 -16.86 -9.29
N THR A 188 -2.66 -17.44 -10.35
CA THR A 188 -2.08 -18.62 -11.02
C THR A 188 -0.81 -18.27 -11.82
N LYS A 189 -0.23 -17.07 -11.64
CA LYS A 189 0.98 -16.63 -12.33
C LYS A 189 2.18 -17.38 -11.75
N LYS A 190 2.59 -18.43 -12.45
CA LYS A 190 3.75 -19.27 -12.09
C LYS A 190 5.11 -18.59 -12.34
N ASN A 191 5.15 -17.49 -13.08
CA ASN A 191 6.40 -16.83 -13.42
C ASN A 191 6.82 -15.85 -12.31
N THR A 192 7.90 -16.13 -11.60
CA THR A 192 8.46 -15.23 -10.56
C THR A 192 9.60 -14.36 -11.11
N ASP A 193 9.81 -14.32 -12.43
CA ASP A 193 10.72 -13.38 -13.07
C ASP A 193 10.08 -11.99 -13.19
N TYR A 194 9.85 -11.35 -12.05
CA TYR A 194 9.18 -10.04 -11.95
C TYR A 194 9.83 -8.92 -12.77
N PRO A 195 11.18 -8.82 -12.89
CA PRO A 195 11.80 -7.81 -13.76
C PRO A 195 11.34 -7.90 -15.21
N SER A 196 10.95 -9.08 -15.68
CA SER A 196 10.50 -9.34 -17.05
C SER A 196 8.98 -9.18 -17.25
N TYR A 197 8.24 -8.73 -16.25
CA TYR A 197 6.81 -8.46 -16.40
C TYR A 197 6.61 -7.23 -17.30
N SER A 198 5.70 -7.38 -18.26
CA SER A 198 5.15 -6.27 -19.03
C SER A 198 4.33 -5.33 -18.14
N PHE A 199 4.02 -4.14 -18.63
CA PHE A 199 3.19 -3.19 -17.87
C PHE A 199 1.82 -3.79 -17.52
N GLU A 200 1.15 -4.42 -18.49
CA GLU A 200 -0.15 -5.07 -18.28
C GLU A 200 -0.07 -6.24 -17.29
N GLU A 201 1.04 -6.97 -17.25
CA GLU A 201 1.24 -8.02 -16.25
C GLU A 201 1.49 -7.47 -14.83
N TRP A 202 2.00 -6.25 -14.72
CA TRP A 202 2.35 -5.61 -13.45
C TRP A 202 1.19 -4.84 -12.81
N THR A 203 0.37 -4.16 -13.62
CA THR A 203 -0.72 -3.31 -13.11
C THR A 203 -1.98 -4.10 -12.79
N LYS A 204 -2.76 -3.66 -11.79
CA LYS A 204 -4.18 -4.04 -11.72
C LYS A 204 -5.02 -3.12 -12.60
N GLN A 205 -6.19 -3.62 -13.01
CA GLN A 205 -7.13 -2.87 -13.82
C GLN A 205 -7.66 -1.65 -13.07
N ARG A 206 -7.54 -0.47 -13.68
CA ARG A 206 -8.05 0.81 -13.18
C ARG A 206 -8.45 1.69 -14.36
N HIS A 207 -9.52 2.45 -14.17
CA HIS A 207 -10.07 3.30 -15.23
C HIS A 207 -9.03 4.24 -15.87
N LEU A 208 -8.27 4.99 -15.06
CA LEU A 208 -7.22 5.89 -15.57
C LEU A 208 -6.10 5.13 -16.30
N ILE A 209 -5.73 3.94 -15.83
CA ILE A 209 -4.72 3.12 -16.50
C ILE A 209 -5.24 2.62 -17.86
N ASP A 210 -6.51 2.24 -17.91
CA ASP A 210 -7.16 1.79 -19.15
C ASP A 210 -7.17 2.92 -20.19
N ILE A 211 -7.67 4.12 -19.84
CA ILE A 211 -7.84 5.21 -20.81
C ILE A 211 -6.54 5.92 -21.16
N LEU A 212 -5.55 5.99 -20.25
CA LEU A 212 -4.30 6.72 -20.48
C LEU A 212 -3.16 5.83 -21.00
N ILE A 213 -3.24 4.51 -20.81
CA ILE A 213 -2.14 3.59 -21.14
C ILE A 213 -2.63 2.40 -21.96
N LEU A 214 -3.53 1.56 -21.46
CA LEU A 214 -3.83 0.27 -22.11
C LEU A 214 -4.61 0.42 -23.42
N ASN A 215 -5.46 1.44 -23.55
CA ASN A 215 -6.15 1.75 -24.80
C ASN A 215 -5.22 2.32 -25.88
N ASN A 216 -4.18 3.07 -25.48
CA ASN A 216 -3.15 3.60 -26.36
C ASN A 216 -1.87 3.93 -25.58
N SER A 217 -0.88 3.04 -25.65
CA SER A 217 0.34 3.15 -24.84
C SER A 217 1.36 4.15 -25.37
N THR A 218 1.17 4.71 -26.57
CA THR A 218 2.21 5.47 -27.29
C THR A 218 2.86 6.58 -26.42
N ARG A 219 2.04 7.34 -25.69
CA ARG A 219 2.54 8.41 -24.82
C ARG A 219 3.32 7.85 -23.63
N PHE A 220 2.76 6.87 -22.95
CA PHE A 220 3.39 6.19 -21.82
C PHE A 220 4.70 5.51 -22.21
N ASP A 221 4.72 4.80 -23.34
CA ASP A 221 5.90 4.14 -23.87
C ASP A 221 7.04 5.14 -24.16
N ASN A 222 6.71 6.33 -24.68
CA ASN A 222 7.70 7.39 -24.87
C ASN A 222 8.25 7.92 -23.54
N ILE A 223 7.41 8.03 -22.51
CA ILE A 223 7.81 8.42 -21.17
C ILE A 223 8.73 7.35 -20.55
N VAL A 224 8.37 6.06 -20.62
CA VAL A 224 9.20 4.94 -20.14
C VAL A 224 10.57 4.93 -20.82
N LYS A 225 10.61 5.04 -22.15
CA LYS A 225 11.88 5.11 -22.90
C LYS A 225 12.74 6.28 -22.46
N LYS A 226 12.14 7.46 -22.25
CA LYS A 226 12.83 8.65 -21.77
C LYS A 226 13.36 8.48 -20.36
N PHE A 227 12.54 7.95 -19.44
CA PHE A 227 12.93 7.69 -18.05
C PHE A 227 14.15 6.76 -17.99
N VAL A 228 14.11 5.65 -18.73
CA VAL A 228 15.23 4.69 -18.81
C VAL A 228 16.48 5.34 -19.39
N THR A 229 16.35 6.13 -20.46
CA THR A 229 17.49 6.81 -21.09
C THR A 229 18.14 7.82 -20.16
N ASP A 230 17.35 8.64 -19.47
CA ASP A 230 17.86 9.79 -18.72
C ASP A 230 18.32 9.42 -17.30
N VAL A 231 17.69 8.41 -16.70
CA VAL A 231 17.79 8.12 -15.26
C VAL A 231 17.89 6.63 -14.94
N PHE A 232 16.91 5.80 -15.32
CA PHE A 232 16.83 4.40 -14.90
C PHE A 232 17.70 3.49 -15.78
N ASN A 233 19.02 3.71 -15.77
CA ASN A 233 20.01 2.90 -16.48
C ASN A 233 21.26 2.63 -15.63
N PRO A 234 21.95 1.50 -15.86
CA PRO A 234 23.15 1.15 -15.09
C PRO A 234 24.28 2.18 -15.15
N ALA A 235 24.50 2.83 -16.31
CA ALA A 235 25.54 3.83 -16.46
C ALA A 235 25.33 5.06 -15.56
N THR A 236 24.09 5.37 -15.22
CA THR A 236 23.70 6.46 -14.33
C THR A 236 23.59 5.99 -12.89
N LEU A 237 22.86 4.90 -12.63
CA LEU A 237 22.53 4.49 -11.27
C LEU A 237 23.66 3.73 -10.56
N PHE A 238 24.49 2.96 -11.26
CA PHE A 238 25.52 2.17 -10.58
C PHE A 238 26.60 3.04 -9.92
N PRO A 239 27.17 4.07 -10.59
CA PRO A 239 28.10 4.97 -9.95
C PRO A 239 27.49 5.73 -8.77
N HIS A 240 26.20 6.09 -8.87
CA HIS A 240 25.48 6.78 -7.79
C HIS A 240 25.24 5.87 -6.59
N ILE A 241 24.87 4.61 -6.82
CA ILE A 241 24.79 3.57 -5.77
C ILE A 241 26.15 3.38 -5.11
N ASP A 242 27.23 3.29 -5.89
CA ASP A 242 28.59 3.12 -5.36
C ASP A 242 29.03 4.31 -4.49
N GLU A 243 28.74 5.53 -4.94
CA GLU A 243 29.01 6.76 -4.19
C GLU A 243 28.26 6.79 -2.86
N LEU A 244 26.94 6.53 -2.89
CA LEU A 244 26.12 6.51 -1.69
C LEU A 244 26.52 5.37 -0.74
N LYS A 245 26.75 4.16 -1.25
CA LYS A 245 27.17 3.00 -0.47
C LYS A 245 28.47 3.28 0.28
N GLU A 246 29.46 3.85 -0.41
CA GLU A 246 30.74 4.23 0.21
C GLU A 246 30.56 5.36 1.23
N PHE A 247 29.74 6.37 0.90
CA PHE A 247 29.44 7.47 1.82
C PHE A 247 28.77 6.99 3.13
N ILE A 248 27.81 6.07 3.05
CA ILE A 248 27.06 5.63 4.23
C ILE A 248 27.71 4.48 5.01
N ARG A 249 28.65 3.74 4.39
CA ARG A 249 29.32 2.58 4.97
C ARG A 249 29.72 2.75 6.45
N PRO A 250 30.49 3.78 6.85
CA PRO A 250 30.93 3.89 8.25
C PRO A 250 29.76 4.07 9.24
N TYR A 251 28.63 4.63 8.80
CA TYR A 251 27.45 4.81 9.65
C TYR A 251 26.62 3.54 9.74
N VAL A 252 26.52 2.78 8.64
CA VAL A 252 25.87 1.45 8.64
C VAL A 252 26.68 0.46 9.48
N GLU A 253 28.02 0.47 9.39
CA GLU A 253 28.88 -0.34 10.26
C GLU A 253 28.64 -0.05 11.74
N LEU A 254 28.48 1.23 12.11
CA LEU A 254 28.16 1.64 13.47
C LEU A 254 26.73 1.20 13.88
N ASP A 255 25.75 1.34 13.00
CA ASP A 255 24.36 0.88 13.21
C ASP A 255 24.29 -0.64 13.42
N LYS A 256 25.10 -1.40 12.68
CA LYS A 256 25.17 -2.88 12.75
C LYS A 256 26.18 -3.40 13.75
N THR A 257 26.70 -2.56 14.65
CA THR A 257 27.57 -2.96 15.75
C THR A 257 26.77 -2.97 17.06
N PRO A 258 26.54 -4.15 17.68
CA PRO A 258 25.86 -4.22 18.96
C PRO A 258 26.74 -3.70 20.11
N ASP A 259 26.12 -3.26 21.19
CA ASP A 259 26.78 -2.89 22.43
C ASP A 259 27.35 -4.11 23.19
N GLU A 260 27.96 -3.87 24.35
CA GLU A 260 28.52 -4.91 25.22
C GLU A 260 27.49 -5.96 25.71
N ASN A 261 26.19 -5.64 25.62
CA ASN A 261 25.08 -6.52 25.99
C ASN A 261 24.43 -7.20 24.77
N GLY A 262 24.97 -6.99 23.56
CA GLY A 262 24.42 -7.54 22.33
C GLY A 262 23.25 -6.75 21.73
N LYS A 263 22.98 -5.51 22.20
CA LYS A 263 21.88 -4.67 21.72
C LYS A 263 22.33 -3.78 20.58
N TYR A 264 21.54 -3.76 19.51
CA TYR A 264 21.77 -2.87 18.37
C TYR A 264 21.21 -1.47 18.67
N PRO A 265 21.89 -0.40 18.22
CA PRO A 265 21.38 0.98 18.28
C PRO A 265 19.94 1.10 17.76
N GLY A 266 19.06 1.75 18.52
CA GLY A 266 17.68 2.01 18.08
C GLY A 266 16.74 0.82 18.01
N LYS A 267 17.24 -0.41 18.20
CA LYS A 267 16.44 -1.63 18.14
C LYS A 267 15.67 -1.85 19.45
N LEU A 268 14.60 -1.09 19.64
CA LEU A 268 13.74 -1.17 20.81
C LEU A 268 12.94 -2.48 20.87
N ASN A 269 12.60 -3.04 19.71
CA ASN A 269 11.94 -4.34 19.61
C ASN A 269 12.99 -5.45 19.40
N GLU A 270 13.36 -6.13 20.48
CA GLU A 270 14.35 -7.22 20.45
C GLU A 270 13.86 -8.44 19.64
N SER A 271 12.55 -8.61 19.44
CA SER A 271 12.01 -9.72 18.64
C SER A 271 11.97 -9.45 17.14
N ALA A 272 12.18 -8.20 16.71
CA ALA A 272 12.25 -7.87 15.30
C ALA A 272 13.54 -8.42 14.69
N ASN A 273 13.46 -9.05 13.52
CA ASN A 273 14.65 -9.37 12.73
C ASN A 273 15.27 -8.09 12.18
N ASP A 274 16.57 -8.14 11.90
CA ASP A 274 17.31 -7.05 11.26
C ASP A 274 18.30 -7.65 10.26
N TYR A 275 18.73 -6.85 9.30
CA TYR A 275 19.70 -7.26 8.29
C TYR A 275 21.12 -7.14 8.84
N SER A 276 21.94 -8.16 8.56
CA SER A 276 23.37 -8.12 8.86
C SER A 276 24.12 -7.15 7.93
N LEU A 277 25.32 -6.73 8.34
CA LEU A 277 26.20 -5.92 7.49
C LEU A 277 26.53 -6.61 6.15
N ALA A 278 26.65 -7.94 6.15
CA ALA A 278 26.89 -8.72 4.93
C ALA A 278 25.68 -8.68 3.99
N GLN A 279 24.46 -8.80 4.53
CA GLN A 279 23.23 -8.66 3.75
C GLN A 279 23.08 -7.24 3.18
N TRP A 280 23.39 -6.20 3.97
CA TRP A 280 23.42 -4.82 3.49
C TRP A 280 24.40 -4.65 2.31
N ASP A 281 25.65 -5.09 2.48
CA ASP A 281 26.68 -4.91 1.45
C ASP A 281 26.32 -5.66 0.16
N ALA A 282 25.86 -6.90 0.29
CA ALA A 282 25.48 -7.76 -0.82
C ALA A 282 24.20 -7.29 -1.55
N ASN A 283 23.20 -6.79 -0.81
CA ASN A 283 21.93 -6.33 -1.41
C ASN A 283 22.04 -4.94 -2.06
N CYS A 284 23.02 -4.12 -1.68
CA CYS A 284 23.37 -2.93 -2.47
C CYS A 284 23.89 -3.31 -3.87
N GLU A 285 24.42 -4.52 -4.02
CA GLU A 285 24.98 -5.05 -5.27
C GLU A 285 23.92 -5.90 -6.02
N TYR A 286 24.26 -7.16 -6.30
CA TYR A 286 23.47 -8.04 -7.17
C TYR A 286 22.79 -9.18 -6.41
N THR A 287 23.11 -9.38 -5.13
CA THR A 287 22.65 -10.53 -4.36
C THR A 287 21.20 -10.35 -3.92
N MET A 288 20.38 -11.37 -4.20
CA MET A 288 19.00 -11.42 -3.72
C MET A 288 18.97 -12.02 -2.32
N ILE A 289 18.41 -11.30 -1.36
CA ILE A 289 18.33 -11.77 0.04
C ILE A 289 16.88 -11.97 0.47
N ARG A 290 16.70 -12.67 1.59
CA ARG A 290 15.41 -12.81 2.26
C ARG A 290 15.05 -11.51 2.98
N SER A 291 13.87 -10.98 2.70
CA SER A 291 13.38 -9.75 3.32
C SER A 291 12.82 -9.97 4.72
N ALA A 292 12.60 -8.88 5.45
CA ALA A 292 11.91 -8.87 6.74
C ALA A 292 10.46 -9.41 6.66
N GLN A 293 9.85 -9.38 5.47
CA GLN A 293 8.53 -9.96 5.18
C GLN A 293 8.60 -11.43 4.71
N ASN A 294 9.78 -12.05 4.81
CA ASN A 294 10.06 -13.39 4.30
C ASN A 294 9.87 -13.53 2.77
N SER A 295 9.88 -12.42 2.05
CA SER A 295 9.84 -12.37 0.59
C SER A 295 11.25 -12.23 -0.01
N LYS A 296 11.34 -12.15 -1.33
CA LYS A 296 12.57 -11.89 -2.08
C LYS A 296 12.83 -10.39 -2.13
N ALA A 297 13.99 -9.97 -1.61
CA ALA A 297 14.53 -8.63 -1.80
C ALA A 297 15.68 -8.71 -2.82
N TYR A 298 15.43 -8.22 -4.03
CA TYR A 298 16.44 -8.19 -5.09
C TYR A 298 17.58 -7.25 -4.72
N GLY A 299 18.80 -7.57 -5.15
CA GLY A 299 19.92 -6.63 -5.10
C GLY A 299 19.62 -5.42 -5.99
N LEU A 300 19.94 -4.21 -5.53
CA LEU A 300 19.60 -2.97 -6.24
C LEU A 300 20.12 -2.99 -7.68
N LYS A 301 21.41 -3.31 -7.87
CA LYS A 301 22.03 -3.36 -9.20
C LYS A 301 21.48 -4.50 -10.04
N HIS A 302 21.12 -5.62 -9.42
CA HIS A 302 20.47 -6.72 -10.13
C HIS A 302 19.08 -6.31 -10.66
N TRP A 303 18.23 -5.72 -9.82
CA TRP A 303 16.90 -5.27 -10.26
C TRP A 303 16.99 -4.26 -11.42
N ILE A 304 17.83 -3.24 -11.24
CA ILE A 304 18.05 -2.20 -12.25
C ILE A 304 18.55 -2.80 -13.56
N LEU A 305 19.56 -3.69 -13.53
CA LEU A 305 20.10 -4.32 -14.73
C LEU A 305 19.04 -5.17 -15.45
N SER A 306 18.34 -6.02 -14.70
CA SER A 306 17.35 -6.94 -15.25
C SER A 306 16.18 -6.18 -15.89
N LYS A 307 15.65 -5.17 -15.19
CA LYS A 307 14.56 -4.33 -15.72
C LYS A 307 15.04 -3.46 -16.89
N TYR A 308 16.24 -2.88 -16.83
CA TYR A 308 16.84 -2.13 -17.94
C TYR A 308 16.92 -2.97 -19.22
N ARG A 309 17.49 -4.18 -19.13
CA ARG A 309 17.59 -5.11 -20.27
C ARG A 309 16.23 -5.47 -20.84
N TYR A 310 15.27 -5.77 -19.97
CA TYR A 310 13.91 -6.10 -20.37
C TYR A 310 13.27 -4.95 -21.15
N ILE A 311 13.34 -3.73 -20.63
CA ILE A 311 12.77 -2.54 -21.27
C ILE A 311 13.48 -2.24 -22.60
N CYS A 312 14.81 -2.25 -22.64
CA CYS A 312 15.56 -2.01 -23.87
C CYS A 312 15.18 -2.99 -24.98
N LYS A 313 15.03 -4.27 -24.65
CA LYS A 313 14.60 -5.31 -25.60
C LYS A 313 13.14 -5.14 -26.01
N THR A 314 12.24 -4.90 -25.06
CA THR A 314 10.79 -4.83 -25.29
C THR A 314 10.43 -3.63 -26.17
N TYR A 315 11.14 -2.52 -26.00
CA TYR A 315 10.89 -1.27 -26.71
C TYR A 315 11.84 -1.01 -27.89
N ASP A 316 12.68 -1.99 -28.25
CA ASP A 316 13.68 -1.90 -29.32
C ASP A 316 14.54 -0.61 -29.20
N MET A 317 15.04 -0.36 -27.99
CA MET A 317 15.84 0.83 -27.67
C MET A 317 17.32 0.62 -27.99
N GLU A 318 17.98 1.67 -28.48
CA GLU A 318 19.44 1.76 -28.51
C GLU A 318 19.99 2.00 -27.09
N CYS A 319 20.35 0.92 -26.41
CA CYS A 319 20.86 0.91 -25.05
C CYS A 319 22.36 0.58 -24.99
N ASP A 320 23.00 0.81 -23.85
CA ASP A 320 24.44 0.60 -23.67
C ASP A 320 24.81 -0.88 -23.82
N GLU A 321 25.57 -1.18 -24.89
CA GLU A 321 25.99 -2.53 -25.29
C GLU A 321 26.68 -3.29 -24.14
N LYS A 322 27.44 -2.60 -23.28
CA LYS A 322 28.11 -3.21 -22.13
C LYS A 322 27.10 -3.89 -21.21
N TYR A 323 25.99 -3.22 -20.94
CA TYR A 323 24.97 -3.73 -20.01
C TYR A 323 23.96 -4.63 -20.71
N LEU A 324 23.86 -4.60 -22.05
CA LEU A 324 23.06 -5.56 -22.81
C LEU A 324 23.79 -6.90 -23.02
N ASP A 325 25.11 -6.96 -22.89
CA ASP A 325 25.89 -8.19 -23.03
C ASP A 325 25.43 -9.27 -22.03
N GLU A 326 24.97 -10.41 -22.55
CA GLU A 326 24.59 -11.57 -21.74
C GLU A 326 25.77 -12.13 -20.93
N ASN A 327 27.01 -11.82 -21.34
CA ASN A 327 28.25 -12.17 -20.63
C ASN A 327 28.72 -11.10 -19.65
N TYR A 328 27.92 -10.06 -19.37
CA TYR A 328 28.24 -9.07 -18.34
C TYR A 328 28.41 -9.77 -16.98
N GLU A 329 29.65 -9.79 -16.48
CA GLU A 329 29.99 -10.47 -15.23
C GLU A 329 29.65 -9.59 -14.02
N TYR A 330 29.00 -10.20 -13.03
CA TYR A 330 28.81 -9.65 -11.69
C TYR A 330 28.88 -10.78 -10.67
N SER A 331 29.27 -10.43 -9.45
CA SER A 331 29.36 -11.38 -8.34
C SER A 331 28.11 -11.29 -7.46
N ILE A 332 27.64 -12.46 -7.02
CA ILE A 332 26.67 -12.61 -5.95
C ILE A 332 27.35 -13.27 -4.74
N ASP A 333 26.81 -13.05 -3.55
CA ASP A 333 27.20 -13.77 -2.35
C ASP A 333 26.37 -15.07 -2.28
N GLU A 334 26.98 -16.21 -2.63
CA GLU A 334 26.30 -17.50 -2.70
C GLU A 334 25.76 -17.99 -1.35
N GLU A 335 26.31 -17.54 -0.22
CA GLU A 335 25.83 -17.94 1.11
C GLU A 335 24.55 -17.18 1.49
N LEU A 336 24.37 -15.98 0.96
CA LEU A 336 23.21 -15.12 1.22
C LEU A 336 22.14 -15.19 0.13
N ASP A 337 22.51 -15.62 -1.08
CA ASP A 337 21.62 -15.59 -2.23
C ASP A 337 20.47 -16.60 -2.11
N ILE A 338 19.24 -16.09 -2.23
CA ILE A 338 18.02 -16.91 -2.16
C ILE A 338 17.30 -17.04 -3.51
N SER A 339 17.96 -16.73 -4.63
CA SER A 339 17.32 -16.72 -5.95
C SER A 339 16.69 -18.07 -6.31
N GLY A 340 17.36 -19.16 -5.94
CA GLY A 340 16.91 -20.55 -6.13
C GLY A 340 15.90 -21.06 -5.10
N GLU A 341 15.56 -20.28 -4.07
CA GLU A 341 14.57 -20.68 -3.07
C GLU A 341 13.13 -20.40 -3.55
N GLU A 342 12.18 -21.22 -3.10
CA GLU A 342 10.75 -20.93 -3.26
C GLU A 342 10.36 -19.74 -2.38
N GLU A 343 9.43 -18.92 -2.88
CA GLU A 343 8.83 -17.88 -2.06
C GLU A 343 7.94 -18.51 -0.99
N THR A 344 8.19 -18.14 0.26
CA THR A 344 7.43 -18.62 1.41
C THR A 344 6.84 -17.41 2.11
N PHE A 345 5.51 -17.25 2.09
CA PHE A 345 4.87 -16.20 2.86
C PHE A 345 4.73 -16.66 4.31
N GLY A 346 5.39 -15.96 5.22
CA GLY A 346 5.18 -16.07 6.66
C GLY A 346 4.56 -14.76 7.17
N PRO A 347 3.74 -14.77 8.23
CA PRO A 347 3.29 -13.53 8.83
C PRO A 347 4.50 -12.68 9.27
N PRO A 348 4.40 -11.34 9.23
CA PRO A 348 5.49 -10.48 9.67
C PRO A 348 5.84 -10.81 11.13
N GLY A 349 7.07 -11.27 11.38
CA GLY A 349 7.60 -11.46 12.74
C GLY A 349 7.40 -12.81 13.42
N GLY A 350 7.17 -13.93 12.70
CA GLY A 350 7.04 -15.27 13.30
C GLY A 350 8.08 -16.28 12.80
N GLN A 351 8.94 -16.74 13.72
CA GLN A 351 9.97 -17.78 13.60
C GLN A 351 9.85 -18.82 12.46
N GLY A 352 10.98 -19.04 11.79
CA GLY A 352 11.24 -20.28 11.07
C GLY A 352 11.17 -21.49 12.00
N GLY A 353 10.39 -22.48 11.59
CA GLY A 353 10.30 -23.78 12.25
C GLY A 353 9.79 -24.83 11.27
N GLN A 354 10.69 -25.72 10.86
CA GLN A 354 10.37 -26.92 10.08
C GLN A 354 9.28 -27.75 10.77
N GLY A 355 8.23 -28.10 10.04
CA GLY A 355 7.19 -29.00 10.51
C GLY A 355 6.30 -29.49 9.36
N GLY A 356 6.74 -30.51 8.64
CA GLY A 356 5.93 -31.18 7.62
C GLY A 356 4.67 -31.79 8.23
N PHE A 357 3.52 -31.54 7.61
CA PHE A 357 2.27 -32.20 7.98
C PHE A 357 2.10 -33.51 7.19
N PRO A 358 1.90 -34.65 7.86
CA PRO A 358 1.55 -35.90 7.19
C PRO A 358 0.08 -35.88 6.78
N GLY A 359 -0.19 -36.34 5.56
CA GLY A 359 -1.53 -36.47 5.01
C GLY A 359 -2.39 -37.52 5.72
N GLY A 360 -3.70 -37.32 5.64
CA GLY A 360 -4.74 -38.27 6.04
C GLY A 360 -6.14 -37.71 5.77
N PRO A 361 -7.15 -38.56 5.53
CA PRO A 361 -7.67 -38.75 4.17
C PRO A 361 -9.05 -38.13 3.94
N GLY A 362 -9.34 -37.87 2.65
CA GLY A 362 -10.61 -37.39 2.17
C GLY A 362 -11.77 -38.37 2.34
N GLY A 363 -12.97 -37.80 2.49
CA GLY A 363 -14.25 -38.48 2.42
C GLY A 363 -15.28 -37.58 1.77
N GLN A 364 -15.70 -37.93 0.56
CA GLN A 364 -16.88 -37.40 -0.13
C GLN A 364 -18.16 -37.79 0.62
N GLY A 365 -19.16 -36.93 0.62
CA GLY A 365 -20.50 -37.26 1.11
C GLY A 365 -21.53 -36.20 0.72
N ASP A 366 -22.37 -36.56 -0.25
CA ASP A 366 -23.45 -35.79 -0.85
C ASP A 366 -24.51 -35.27 0.14
N ALA A 367 -25.09 -34.12 -0.17
CA ALA A 367 -26.34 -33.63 0.43
C ALA A 367 -27.53 -34.54 0.06
N PRO A 368 -28.56 -34.62 0.92
CA PRO A 368 -29.86 -34.12 0.44
C PRO A 368 -30.84 -33.55 1.50
N ASN A 369 -31.66 -32.62 1.01
CA ASN A 369 -33.09 -32.37 1.32
C ASN A 369 -33.58 -31.97 2.73
N THR A 370 -34.11 -30.74 2.80
CA THR A 370 -35.20 -30.23 3.66
C THR A 370 -36.61 -30.55 3.08
N PRO A 371 -37.75 -30.27 3.77
CA PRO A 371 -38.13 -30.22 5.20
C PRO A 371 -39.52 -30.94 5.46
N PRO A 372 -40.26 -30.81 6.60
CA PRO A 372 -41.10 -29.61 6.89
C PRO A 372 -41.34 -29.21 8.38
N LYS A 373 -41.88 -28.00 8.51
CA LYS A 373 -42.30 -27.13 9.65
C LYS A 373 -42.99 -27.78 10.88
N ASP A 374 -42.69 -27.27 12.08
CA ASP A 374 -43.65 -26.47 12.90
C ASP A 374 -43.02 -25.79 14.15
N LYS A 375 -43.38 -24.51 14.32
CA LYS A 375 -43.62 -23.67 15.51
C LYS A 375 -42.58 -23.46 16.64
N ASP A 376 -42.07 -22.22 16.62
CA ASP A 376 -42.18 -21.21 17.68
C ASP A 376 -41.52 -21.48 19.05
N THR A 377 -40.26 -21.08 19.12
CA THR A 377 -39.64 -20.42 20.27
C THR A 377 -38.68 -19.39 19.67
N THR A 378 -38.87 -18.11 19.97
CA THR A 378 -37.94 -17.02 19.61
C THR A 378 -36.56 -17.31 20.20
N SER A 379 -35.72 -18.02 19.43
CA SER A 379 -34.30 -18.16 19.73
C SER A 379 -33.60 -16.94 19.18
N GLN A 380 -32.99 -16.15 20.06
CA GLN A 380 -32.09 -15.04 19.72
C GLN A 380 -31.16 -15.48 18.59
N LYS A 381 -31.33 -14.89 17.40
CA LYS A 381 -30.74 -15.38 16.14
C LYS A 381 -29.21 -15.28 16.14
N TYR A 382 -28.68 -14.32 16.89
CA TYR A 382 -27.27 -14.01 17.01
C TYR A 382 -26.91 -13.82 18.49
N LYS A 383 -25.69 -14.22 18.85
CA LYS A 383 -25.15 -14.12 20.21
C LYS A 383 -24.40 -12.80 20.43
N CYS A 384 -23.74 -12.29 19.40
CA CYS A 384 -23.04 -11.01 19.36
C CYS A 384 -23.41 -10.27 18.08
N TRP A 385 -23.25 -8.96 18.09
CA TRP A 385 -23.74 -8.10 17.00
C TRP A 385 -23.05 -8.36 15.66
N VAL A 386 -21.83 -8.90 15.65
CA VAL A 386 -21.08 -9.14 14.40
C VAL A 386 -21.53 -10.41 13.64
N GLU A 387 -22.25 -11.34 14.28
CA GLU A 387 -22.74 -12.56 13.63
C GLU A 387 -23.73 -12.26 12.51
N GLN A 388 -24.43 -11.13 12.58
CA GLN A 388 -25.33 -10.70 11.50
C GLN A 388 -24.58 -10.29 10.21
N TYR A 389 -23.28 -10.00 10.33
CA TYR A 389 -22.38 -9.63 9.25
C TYR A 389 -21.44 -10.79 8.85
N GLY A 390 -21.62 -11.98 9.44
CA GLY A 390 -20.85 -13.18 9.11
C GLY A 390 -19.58 -13.39 9.92
N TYR A 391 -19.34 -12.59 10.97
CA TYR A 391 -18.19 -12.75 11.87
C TYR A 391 -18.57 -13.55 13.13
N PRO A 392 -17.64 -14.31 13.73
CA PRO A 392 -17.91 -15.08 14.94
C PRO A 392 -17.93 -14.20 16.20
N CYS A 393 -18.56 -14.68 17.27
CA CYS A 393 -18.42 -14.08 18.60
C CYS A 393 -17.14 -14.52 19.28
N CYS A 394 -16.55 -13.64 20.08
CA CYS A 394 -15.36 -14.00 20.85
C CYS A 394 -15.69 -15.06 21.90
N ASN A 395 -14.76 -15.99 22.11
CA ASN A 395 -14.82 -16.92 23.23
C ASN A 395 -14.52 -16.19 24.56
N GLU A 396 -14.70 -16.86 25.70
CA GLU A 396 -14.51 -16.24 27.03
C GLU A 396 -13.08 -15.73 27.30
N GLU A 397 -12.06 -16.23 26.60
CA GLU A 397 -10.68 -15.74 26.77
C GLU A 397 -10.42 -14.52 25.89
N ASN A 398 -10.88 -14.56 24.63
CA ASN A 398 -10.69 -13.50 23.64
C ASN A 398 -11.59 -12.28 23.90
N SER A 399 -12.68 -12.45 24.66
CA SER A 399 -13.55 -11.34 25.09
C SER A 399 -13.01 -10.54 26.28
N LYS A 400 -11.87 -10.94 26.88
CA LYS A 400 -11.24 -10.22 28.00
C LYS A 400 -10.42 -9.01 27.57
N LEU A 401 -10.05 -8.93 26.29
CA LEU A 401 -9.22 -7.88 25.72
C LEU A 401 -9.97 -7.29 24.51
N VAL A 402 -10.37 -6.03 24.63
CA VAL A 402 -10.92 -5.25 23.52
C VAL A 402 -9.75 -4.73 22.69
N TYR A 403 -9.70 -5.13 21.42
CA TYR A 403 -8.66 -4.73 20.48
C TYR A 403 -9.06 -3.51 19.65
N ASP A 404 -10.36 -3.34 19.42
CA ASP A 404 -10.92 -2.18 18.74
C ASP A 404 -12.37 -1.95 19.18
N THR A 405 -12.88 -0.73 19.00
CA THR A 405 -14.27 -0.36 19.33
C THR A 405 -14.80 0.57 18.25
N ASP A 406 -15.95 0.22 17.67
CA ASP A 406 -16.68 1.08 16.74
C ASP A 406 -18.04 1.52 17.32
N GLU A 407 -18.88 2.12 16.49
CA GLU A 407 -20.20 2.63 16.87
C GLU A 407 -21.19 1.51 17.25
N GLU A 408 -20.95 0.28 16.80
CA GLU A 408 -21.84 -0.87 16.97
C GLU A 408 -21.38 -1.80 18.11
N GLY A 409 -20.08 -1.82 18.44
CA GLY A 409 -19.58 -2.42 19.67
C GLY A 409 -18.08 -2.71 19.73
N ASP A 410 -17.72 -3.54 20.70
CA ASP A 410 -16.34 -3.92 20.98
C ASP A 410 -15.93 -5.16 20.17
N TRP A 411 -14.71 -5.14 19.67
CA TRP A 411 -14.08 -6.22 18.89
C TRP A 411 -12.93 -6.85 19.65
N GLY A 412 -12.78 -8.16 19.48
CA GLY A 412 -11.64 -8.95 19.94
C GLY A 412 -11.02 -9.74 18.79
N TYR A 413 -9.90 -10.41 19.05
CA TYR A 413 -9.20 -11.21 18.05
C TYR A 413 -8.89 -12.62 18.60
N ASP A 414 -9.25 -13.66 17.84
CA ASP A 414 -8.96 -15.06 18.19
C ASP A 414 -7.63 -15.48 17.58
N PHE A 415 -6.57 -15.50 18.40
CA PHE A 415 -5.21 -15.86 17.95
C PHE A 415 -5.03 -17.34 17.62
N GLU A 416 -5.89 -18.23 18.11
CA GLU A 416 -5.82 -19.66 17.79
C GLU A 416 -6.36 -19.93 16.37
N LYS A 417 -7.32 -19.11 15.93
CA LYS A 417 -7.98 -19.25 14.62
C LYS A 417 -7.58 -18.19 13.59
N GLY A 418 -6.97 -17.09 14.03
CA GLY A 418 -6.55 -15.98 13.17
C GLY A 418 -7.71 -15.12 12.66
N GLU A 419 -8.81 -14.99 13.41
CA GLU A 419 -10.03 -14.28 12.97
C GLU A 419 -10.48 -13.20 13.96
N TRP A 420 -11.05 -12.11 13.44
CA TRP A 420 -11.73 -11.09 14.25
C TRP A 420 -13.05 -11.62 14.79
N CYS A 421 -13.40 -11.23 16.02
CA CYS A 421 -14.61 -11.66 16.68
C CYS A 421 -15.29 -10.52 17.45
N GLY A 422 -16.61 -10.57 17.58
CA GLY A 422 -17.38 -9.55 18.31
C GLY A 422 -17.50 -9.88 19.79
N ILE A 423 -17.24 -8.89 20.65
CA ILE A 423 -17.35 -9.01 22.11
C ILE A 423 -18.75 -8.59 22.57
N THR A 424 -19.29 -7.51 22.00
CA THR A 424 -20.56 -6.95 22.47
C THR A 424 -21.73 -7.92 22.18
N PRO A 425 -22.53 -8.30 23.20
CA PRO A 425 -23.68 -9.19 23.00
C PRO A 425 -24.70 -8.59 22.05
N TYR A 426 -25.34 -9.44 21.26
CA TYR A 426 -26.40 -9.00 20.35
C TYR A 426 -27.63 -8.63 21.16
N THR A 427 -28.02 -7.36 21.14
CA THR A 427 -29.34 -6.93 21.56
C THR A 427 -30.22 -6.81 20.32
N GLU A 428 -31.31 -7.57 20.29
CA GLU A 428 -32.32 -7.43 19.25
C GLU A 428 -32.94 -6.04 19.41
N TYR A 429 -32.59 -5.13 18.50
CA TYR A 429 -33.18 -3.80 18.48
C TYR A 429 -34.61 -3.94 17.98
N THR A 430 -35.56 -3.47 18.78
CA THR A 430 -36.94 -3.32 18.33
C THR A 430 -37.00 -2.08 17.45
N ASP A 431 -37.32 -2.28 16.18
CA ASP A 431 -37.66 -1.19 15.27
C ASP A 431 -38.68 -0.25 15.94
N ASP A 432 -38.54 1.04 15.70
CA ASP A 432 -39.56 2.01 16.09
C ASP A 432 -40.90 1.60 15.46
N GLU A 433 -41.99 1.60 16.23
CA GLU A 433 -43.32 1.21 15.71
C GLU A 433 -43.77 2.11 14.53
N GLU A 434 -43.27 3.35 14.49
CA GLU A 434 -43.43 4.28 13.37
C GLU A 434 -42.07 4.96 13.08
N CYS A 435 -41.59 4.83 11.85
CA CYS A 435 -40.40 5.54 11.39
C CYS A 435 -40.72 6.97 11.03
N TRP A 436 -39.97 7.94 11.55
CA TRP A 436 -40.17 9.34 11.19
C TRP A 436 -39.94 9.60 9.69
N SER A 437 -39.07 8.84 9.03
CA SER A 437 -38.75 9.01 7.60
C SER A 437 -39.83 8.46 6.66
N GLU A 438 -40.72 7.57 7.16
CA GLU A 438 -41.76 6.93 6.34
C GLU A 438 -42.82 7.94 5.89
N GLU A 439 -43.08 8.98 6.68
CA GLU A 439 -43.96 10.09 6.30
C GLU A 439 -43.46 10.82 5.04
N TYR A 440 -42.15 10.78 4.80
CA TYR A 440 -41.49 11.40 3.65
C TYR A 440 -41.20 10.41 2.51
N GLY A 441 -41.65 9.15 2.64
CA GLY A 441 -41.50 8.11 1.61
C GLY A 441 -40.21 7.29 1.71
N TYR A 442 -39.45 7.41 2.80
CA TYR A 442 -38.19 6.69 3.02
C TYR A 442 -38.30 5.67 4.16
N LYS A 443 -37.74 4.48 3.99
CA LYS A 443 -37.82 3.39 4.99
C LYS A 443 -36.94 3.68 6.20
N CYS A 444 -37.10 2.91 7.27
CA CYS A 444 -36.14 2.91 8.37
C CYS A 444 -34.80 2.30 7.98
N CYS A 445 -33.71 2.86 8.50
CA CYS A 445 -32.40 2.25 8.47
C CYS A 445 -32.36 1.06 9.42
N LYS A 446 -31.66 0.00 9.02
CA LYS A 446 -31.37 -1.17 9.87
C LYS A 446 -30.03 -1.08 10.59
N ASN A 447 -29.24 -0.06 10.26
CA ASN A 447 -27.95 0.24 10.86
C ASN A 447 -28.02 1.64 11.48
N CYS A 448 -27.03 1.96 12.31
CA CYS A 448 -26.98 3.23 13.03
C CYS A 448 -26.06 4.28 12.40
N TYR A 449 -25.54 4.03 11.19
CA TYR A 449 -24.63 4.92 10.50
C TYR A 449 -25.34 6.16 9.95
N VAL A 450 -25.02 7.32 10.51
CA VAL A 450 -25.58 8.61 10.10
C VAL A 450 -24.72 9.21 8.99
N TYR A 451 -25.26 9.31 7.78
CA TYR A 451 -24.59 9.92 6.62
C TYR A 451 -24.90 11.42 6.50
N GLU A 452 -26.08 11.83 6.95
CA GLU A 452 -26.52 13.24 6.90
C GLU A 452 -27.44 13.55 8.09
N THR A 453 -27.49 14.80 8.52
CA THR A 453 -28.43 15.26 9.54
C THR A 453 -29.01 16.60 9.11
N ASP A 454 -30.34 16.68 9.06
CA ASP A 454 -31.07 17.88 8.68
C ASP A 454 -32.15 18.24 9.73
N ASP A 455 -33.04 19.17 9.38
CA ASP A 455 -34.15 19.62 10.25
C ASP A 455 -35.24 18.54 10.46
N LEU A 456 -35.24 17.47 9.64
CA LEU A 456 -36.22 16.37 9.70
C LEU A 456 -35.74 15.22 10.57
N GLY A 457 -34.43 14.92 10.52
CA GLY A 457 -33.83 13.88 11.35
C GLY A 457 -32.43 13.48 10.92
N LYS A 458 -32.00 12.31 11.42
CA LYS A 458 -30.71 11.71 11.08
C LYS A 458 -30.89 10.69 9.97
N TRP A 459 -30.25 10.90 8.83
CA TRP A 459 -30.41 10.06 7.66
C TRP A 459 -29.27 9.02 7.56
N GLY A 460 -29.65 7.79 7.23
CA GLY A 460 -28.74 6.73 6.85
C GLY A 460 -28.92 6.35 5.37
N TYR A 461 -28.04 5.51 4.84
CA TYR A 461 -28.11 5.05 3.45
C TYR A 461 -28.06 3.51 3.37
N ASP A 462 -29.06 2.90 2.74
CA ASP A 462 -29.11 1.45 2.49
C ASP A 462 -28.42 1.16 1.14
N PHE A 463 -27.16 0.72 1.20
CA PHE A 463 -26.35 0.42 0.01
C PHE A 463 -26.82 -0.82 -0.77
N ASP A 464 -27.59 -1.73 -0.14
CA ASP A 464 -28.12 -2.89 -0.85
C ASP A 464 -29.30 -2.51 -1.75
N LYS A 465 -29.99 -1.41 -1.43
CA LYS A 465 -31.18 -0.94 -2.15
C LYS A 465 -31.00 0.42 -2.83
N GLU A 466 -29.85 1.06 -2.67
CA GLU A 466 -29.54 2.39 -3.20
C GLU A 466 -30.58 3.44 -2.81
N GLU A 467 -31.06 3.42 -1.56
CA GLU A 467 -32.09 4.33 -1.05
C GLU A 467 -31.71 4.95 0.29
N TRP A 468 -32.11 6.21 0.50
CA TRP A 468 -32.02 6.89 1.79
C TRP A 468 -33.01 6.29 2.79
N CYS A 469 -32.64 6.29 4.06
CA CYS A 469 -33.45 5.77 5.15
C CYS A 469 -33.35 6.65 6.41
N GLY A 470 -34.36 6.61 7.27
CA GLY A 470 -34.33 7.31 8.56
C GLY A 470 -33.67 6.48 9.65
N ILE A 471 -32.71 7.08 10.36
CA ILE A 471 -32.05 6.43 11.51
C ILE A 471 -33.07 6.28 12.65
N GLN A 472 -33.12 5.06 13.19
CA GLN A 472 -34.07 4.68 14.23
C GLN A 472 -33.60 5.11 15.62
N SER A 473 -34.54 5.27 16.55
CA SER A 473 -34.30 5.88 17.87
C SER A 473 -33.41 5.05 18.80
N TYR A 474 -33.26 3.74 18.54
CA TYR A 474 -32.35 2.88 19.31
C TYR A 474 -30.87 3.15 19.00
N CYS A 475 -30.58 3.81 17.88
CA CYS A 475 -29.24 4.26 17.51
C CYS A 475 -28.83 5.42 18.42
N LYS A 476 -28.34 5.09 19.62
CA LYS A 476 -27.89 6.07 20.61
C LYS A 476 -26.69 6.82 20.06
N SER A 477 -26.80 8.15 19.97
CA SER A 477 -25.66 9.01 19.71
C SER A 477 -24.61 8.84 20.82
N LYS A 478 -23.39 8.44 20.45
CA LYS A 478 -22.21 8.77 21.22
C LYS A 478 -21.32 9.70 20.42
#